data_AF-A0A257RES1-F1
#
_entry.id   AF-A0A257RES1-F1
#
_cell.length_a   1.000
_cell.length_b   1.000
_cell.length_c   1.000
_cell.angle_alpha   90.00
_cell.angle_beta   90.00
_cell.angle_gamma   90.00
#
_symmetry.space_group_name_H-M   'P 1'
#
loop_
_entity.id
_entity.type
_entity.pdbx_description
1 polymer ?
#
loop_
_entity_poly.entity_id
_entity_poly.type
_entity_poly.pdbx_seq_one_letter_code
_entity_poly.pdbx_strand_id
1 'polypeptide(L)'
;MGSSVDLSTEGGSGSGAVTFSVVGGTATGCAITGTTLSATGPGTCVVEATKAGDATYAGATSVPVTITFGAAKVVRHHPIALPRPVTVAFAAGSSTLSPAARRALVALIKHLHPGATVTITTWGDPRSLALARARAVHAFLIHFRHLHVRVIAIASAADRVRVVTSRQ
;
A
#
# COMPACT_ATOMS: atom_id res chain seq x y z
N MET A 1 -7.31 -20.36 4.28
CA MET A 1 -7.13 -19.16 3.44
C MET A 1 -6.68 -19.67 2.08
N GLY A 2 -7.62 -19.84 1.14
CA GLY A 2 -7.30 -20.31 -0.21
C GLY A 2 -6.91 -19.15 -1.11
N SER A 3 -6.06 -19.42 -2.09
CA SER A 3 -5.70 -18.47 -3.15
C SER A 3 -6.53 -18.81 -4.39
N SER A 4 -7.10 -17.80 -5.05
CA SER A 4 -7.89 -17.96 -6.28
C SER A 4 -7.26 -17.20 -7.44
N VAL A 5 -7.34 -17.77 -8.65
CA VAL A 5 -6.82 -17.22 -9.90
C VAL A 5 -7.89 -17.36 -10.98
N ASP A 6 -8.13 -16.30 -11.74
CA ASP A 6 -9.02 -16.35 -12.89
C ASP A 6 -8.32 -16.92 -14.12
N LEU A 7 -9.01 -17.82 -14.81
CA LEU A 7 -8.56 -18.48 -16.03
C LEU A 7 -9.20 -17.79 -17.24
N SER A 8 -8.36 -17.42 -18.20
CA SER A 8 -8.80 -16.94 -19.51
C SER A 8 -8.13 -17.75 -20.60
N THR A 9 -8.85 -18.01 -21.69
CA THR A 9 -8.29 -18.57 -22.92
C THR A 9 -8.04 -17.45 -23.91
N GLU A 10 -6.84 -17.39 -24.49
CA GLU A 10 -6.53 -16.54 -25.63
C GLU A 10 -6.43 -17.40 -26.89
N GLY A 11 -7.19 -17.03 -27.93
CA GLY A 11 -7.26 -17.75 -29.19
C GLY A 11 -8.34 -18.84 -29.27
N GLY A 12 -8.67 -19.23 -30.50
CA GLY A 12 -9.68 -20.24 -30.83
C GLY A 12 -10.82 -19.68 -31.68
N SER A 13 -11.06 -20.26 -32.85
CA SER A 13 -12.20 -19.95 -33.72
C SER A 13 -13.42 -20.80 -33.36
N GLY A 14 -14.62 -20.33 -33.70
CA GLY A 14 -15.89 -21.01 -33.39
C GLY A 14 -16.57 -20.53 -32.10
N SER A 15 -17.85 -20.87 -31.97
CA SER A 15 -18.77 -20.59 -30.86
C SER A 15 -18.72 -21.62 -29.72
N GLY A 16 -17.89 -22.65 -29.85
CA GLY A 16 -17.86 -23.79 -28.94
C GLY A 16 -17.54 -23.41 -27.51
N ALA A 17 -18.24 -24.04 -26.57
CA ALA A 17 -18.07 -23.79 -25.15
C ALA A 17 -16.66 -24.17 -24.67
N VAL A 18 -16.05 -23.31 -23.86
CA VAL A 18 -14.76 -23.55 -23.22
C VAL A 18 -15.00 -24.08 -21.80
N THR A 19 -14.35 -25.19 -21.49
CA THR A 19 -14.39 -25.82 -20.16
C THR A 19 -12.97 -25.98 -19.65
N PHE A 20 -12.78 -25.84 -18.34
CA PHE A 20 -11.47 -25.99 -17.70
C PHE A 20 -11.49 -27.17 -16.74
N SER A 21 -10.42 -27.95 -16.73
CA SER A 21 -10.26 -29.11 -15.85
C SER A 21 -8.88 -29.10 -15.19
N VAL A 22 -8.81 -29.56 -13.95
CA VAL A 22 -7.53 -29.78 -13.25
C VAL A 22 -7.04 -31.17 -13.61
N VAL A 23 -5.91 -31.24 -14.31
CA VAL A 23 -5.32 -32.51 -14.78
C VAL A 23 -4.23 -33.03 -13.86
N GLY A 24 -3.78 -32.22 -12.90
CA GLY A 24 -2.81 -32.63 -11.90
C GLY A 24 -2.32 -31.46 -11.07
N GLY A 25 -1.32 -31.72 -10.22
CA GLY A 25 -0.75 -30.69 -9.37
C GLY A 25 -0.21 -31.23 -8.06
N THR A 26 0.55 -30.38 -7.37
CA THR A 26 1.07 -30.62 -6.02
C THR A 26 0.28 -29.85 -4.95
N ALA A 27 -0.54 -28.85 -5.35
CA ALA A 27 -1.36 -28.09 -4.42
C ALA A 27 -2.57 -28.91 -3.94
N THR A 28 -2.90 -28.75 -2.66
CA THR A 28 -4.06 -29.42 -2.05
C THR A 28 -5.35 -28.65 -2.38
N GLY A 29 -6.40 -29.37 -2.80
CA GLY A 29 -7.72 -28.81 -3.02
C GLY A 29 -7.81 -27.86 -4.21
N CYS A 30 -7.09 -28.15 -5.31
CA CYS A 30 -7.29 -27.49 -6.59
C CYS A 30 -8.74 -27.74 -7.06
N ALA A 31 -9.54 -26.67 -7.18
CA ALA A 31 -10.92 -26.73 -7.63
C ALA A 31 -11.20 -25.60 -8.62
N ILE A 32 -11.94 -25.89 -9.69
CA ILE A 32 -12.35 -24.89 -10.68
C ILE A 32 -13.85 -24.66 -10.51
N THR A 33 -14.25 -23.40 -10.40
CA THR A 33 -15.66 -22.98 -10.39
C THR A 33 -15.86 -21.98 -11.53
N GLY A 34 -16.54 -22.40 -12.59
CA GLY A 34 -16.67 -21.62 -13.82
C GLY A 34 -15.30 -21.42 -14.49
N THR A 35 -14.76 -20.21 -14.38
CA THR A 35 -13.44 -19.83 -14.89
C THR A 35 -12.45 -19.52 -13.78
N THR A 36 -12.79 -19.75 -12.50
CA THR A 36 -11.91 -19.42 -11.37
C THR A 36 -11.32 -20.69 -10.78
N LEU A 37 -9.99 -20.79 -10.77
CA LEU A 37 -9.23 -21.86 -10.11
C LEU A 37 -8.89 -21.44 -8.68
N SER A 38 -9.21 -22.27 -7.70
CA SER A 38 -8.86 -22.08 -6.29
C SER A 38 -8.03 -23.23 -5.77
N ALA A 39 -7.10 -22.94 -4.86
CA ALA A 39 -6.34 -23.95 -4.12
C ALA A 39 -6.39 -23.68 -2.62
N THR A 40 -6.47 -24.74 -1.82
CA THR A 40 -6.54 -24.67 -0.35
C THR A 40 -5.18 -24.67 0.33
N GLY A 41 -4.13 -25.10 -0.38
CA GLY A 41 -2.76 -25.15 0.11
C GLY A 41 -1.74 -24.67 -0.93
N PRO A 42 -0.51 -24.36 -0.50
CA PRO A 42 0.58 -24.05 -1.41
C PRO A 42 0.93 -25.25 -2.28
N GLY A 43 1.39 -24.98 -3.50
CA GLY A 43 1.78 -25.99 -4.48
C GLY A 43 1.43 -25.53 -5.89
N THR A 44 1.36 -26.47 -6.83
CA THR A 44 1.00 -26.21 -8.23
C THR A 44 -0.32 -26.87 -8.58
N CYS A 45 -1.15 -26.22 -9.39
CA CYS A 45 -2.29 -26.84 -10.04
C CYS A 45 -2.06 -26.77 -11.55
N VAL A 46 -2.18 -27.91 -12.23
CA VAL A 46 -2.07 -28.03 -13.68
C VAL A 46 -3.48 -28.03 -14.25
N VAL A 47 -3.77 -27.07 -15.12
CA VAL A 47 -5.10 -26.86 -15.72
C VAL A 47 -5.02 -27.00 -17.22
N GLU A 48 -6.03 -27.61 -17.79
CA GLU A 48 -6.22 -27.75 -19.23
C GLU A 48 -7.56 -27.12 -19.62
N ALA A 49 -7.61 -26.45 -20.78
CA ALA A 49 -8.83 -25.87 -21.32
C ALA A 49 -9.27 -26.67 -22.55
N THR A 50 -10.49 -27.21 -22.51
CA THR A 50 -11.11 -27.90 -23.64
C THR A 50 -12.19 -27.01 -24.25
N LYS A 51 -12.03 -26.69 -25.53
CA LYS A 51 -13.06 -26.05 -26.34
C LYS A 51 -13.82 -27.13 -27.11
N ALA A 52 -15.14 -27.18 -26.91
CA ALA A 52 -16.01 -28.04 -27.70
C ALA A 52 -15.98 -27.62 -29.18
N GLY A 53 -16.10 -28.58 -30.08
CA GLY A 53 -16.28 -28.30 -31.50
C GLY A 53 -17.66 -27.75 -31.81
N ASP A 54 -17.78 -27.08 -32.95
CA ASP A 54 -19.06 -26.63 -33.53
C ASP A 54 -19.30 -27.30 -34.89
N ALA A 55 -20.38 -26.94 -35.57
CA ALA A 55 -20.71 -27.40 -36.92
C ALA A 55 -19.58 -27.18 -37.96
N THR A 56 -18.67 -26.23 -37.71
CA THR A 56 -17.60 -25.84 -38.65
C THR A 56 -16.19 -26.19 -38.16
N TYR A 57 -16.00 -26.41 -36.85
CA TYR A 57 -14.68 -26.57 -36.25
C TYR A 57 -14.66 -27.76 -35.30
N ALA A 58 -13.63 -28.61 -35.38
CA ALA A 58 -13.44 -29.70 -34.44
C ALA A 58 -13.11 -29.18 -33.04
N GLY A 59 -13.46 -29.95 -32.00
CA GLY A 59 -13.07 -29.63 -30.63
C GLY A 59 -11.57 -29.68 -30.45
N ALA A 60 -11.04 -28.83 -29.58
CA ALA A 60 -9.61 -28.70 -29.34
C ALA A 60 -9.34 -28.57 -27.84
N THR A 61 -8.23 -29.17 -27.41
CA THR A 61 -7.76 -29.05 -26.03
C THR A 61 -6.44 -28.28 -26.00
N SER A 62 -6.30 -27.36 -25.06
CA SER A 62 -5.11 -26.54 -24.91
C SER A 62 -3.94 -27.34 -24.33
N VAL A 63 -2.73 -26.79 -24.44
CA VAL A 63 -1.58 -27.31 -23.69
C VAL A 63 -1.84 -27.13 -22.18
N PRO A 64 -1.45 -28.09 -21.32
CA PRO A 64 -1.58 -27.95 -19.87
C PRO A 64 -0.76 -26.76 -19.34
N VAL A 65 -1.41 -25.92 -18.54
CA VAL A 65 -0.81 -24.73 -17.92
C VAL A 65 -0.62 -24.98 -16.43
N THR A 66 0.58 -24.71 -15.92
CA THR A 66 0.90 -24.88 -14.50
C THR A 66 0.73 -23.56 -13.76
N ILE A 67 -0.24 -23.50 -12.85
CA ILE A 67 -0.49 -22.37 -11.96
C ILE A 67 0.15 -22.65 -10.60
N THR A 68 1.04 -21.77 -10.16
CA THR A 68 1.72 -21.93 -8.88
C THR A 68 1.03 -21.12 -7.80
N PHE A 69 0.50 -21.81 -6.79
CA PHE A 69 -0.03 -21.23 -5.57
C PHE A 69 1.08 -21.14 -4.53
N GLY A 70 1.59 -19.94 -4.31
CA GLY A 70 2.46 -19.68 -3.18
C GLY A 70 1.70 -19.83 -1.87
N ALA A 71 2.40 -20.18 -0.78
CA ALA A 71 1.86 -19.96 0.56
C ALA A 71 1.45 -18.50 0.62
N ALA A 72 0.19 -18.23 1.01
CA ALA A 72 -0.31 -16.86 1.11
C ALA A 72 0.77 -16.05 1.82
N LYS A 73 1.44 -15.15 1.08
CA LYS A 73 2.23 -14.13 1.72
C LYS A 73 1.17 -13.41 2.51
N VAL A 74 1.15 -13.64 3.82
CA VAL A 74 0.55 -12.72 4.74
C VAL A 74 1.30 -11.44 4.41
N VAL A 75 0.67 -10.61 3.58
CA VAL A 75 0.96 -9.19 3.57
C VAL A 75 0.57 -8.83 4.99
N ARG A 76 1.57 -8.92 5.87
CA ARG A 76 1.54 -8.15 7.10
C ARG A 76 1.48 -6.75 6.55
N HIS A 77 0.26 -6.27 6.36
CA HIS A 77 -0.02 -4.89 6.63
C HIS A 77 0.52 -4.75 8.04
N HIS A 78 1.77 -4.28 8.14
CA HIS A 78 2.12 -3.50 9.30
C HIS A 78 0.94 -2.54 9.38
N PRO A 79 0.10 -2.59 10.44
CA PRO A 79 -0.79 -1.49 10.65
C PRO A 79 0.16 -0.30 10.60
N ILE A 80 -0.02 0.58 9.61
CA ILE A 80 0.62 1.88 9.65
C ILE A 80 -0.04 2.48 10.88
N ALA A 81 0.55 2.23 12.05
CA ALA A 81 0.28 2.99 13.23
C ALA A 81 0.45 4.41 12.75
N LEU A 82 -0.63 5.20 12.76
CA LEU A 82 -0.54 6.62 12.42
C LEU A 82 0.74 7.11 13.09
N PRO A 83 1.67 7.71 12.32
CA PRO A 83 2.94 8.13 12.88
C PRO A 83 2.65 8.87 14.18
N ARG A 84 3.14 8.32 15.29
CA ARG A 84 2.91 8.90 16.61
C ARG A 84 3.23 10.40 16.47
N PRO A 85 2.32 11.29 16.89
CA PRO A 85 2.52 12.72 16.70
C PRO A 85 3.89 13.13 17.23
N VAL A 86 4.76 13.62 16.36
CA VAL A 86 6.11 14.01 16.78
C VAL A 86 6.00 15.37 17.46
N THR A 87 6.33 15.41 18.74
CA THR A 87 6.38 16.67 19.48
C THR A 87 7.80 17.21 19.47
N VAL A 88 7.98 18.37 18.84
CA VAL A 88 9.21 19.13 18.83
C VAL A 88 9.10 20.23 19.89
N ALA A 89 9.97 20.19 20.89
CA ALA A 89 10.12 21.26 21.86
C ALA A 89 11.15 22.29 21.35
N PHE A 90 10.84 23.57 21.53
CA PHE A 90 11.75 24.68 21.25
C PHE A 90 12.19 25.30 22.57
N ALA A 91 13.40 25.87 22.61
CA ALA A 91 13.79 26.69 23.74
C ALA A 91 12.91 27.95 23.82
N ALA A 92 12.69 28.46 25.04
CA ALA A 92 11.94 29.69 25.28
C ALA A 92 12.51 30.84 24.43
N GLY A 93 11.66 31.53 23.67
CA GLY A 93 12.08 32.61 22.77
C GLY A 93 12.84 32.20 21.50
N SER A 94 13.12 30.91 21.28
CA SER A 94 13.82 30.43 20.08
C SER A 94 12.88 29.81 19.05
N SER A 95 13.14 30.11 17.77
CA SER A 95 12.50 29.49 16.61
C SER A 95 13.42 28.50 15.88
N THR A 96 14.64 28.28 16.39
CA THR A 96 15.63 27.43 15.75
C THR A 96 15.41 25.96 16.09
N LEU A 97 15.38 25.12 15.07
CA LEU A 97 15.30 23.67 15.25
C LEU A 97 16.57 23.13 15.90
N SER A 98 16.42 22.49 17.07
CA SER A 98 17.50 21.78 17.74
C SER A 98 17.97 20.57 16.90
N PRO A 99 19.22 20.09 17.09
CA PRO A 99 19.71 18.89 16.40
C PRO A 99 18.85 17.65 16.66
N ALA A 100 18.27 17.53 17.86
CA ALA A 100 17.34 16.46 18.20
C ALA A 100 16.01 16.56 17.43
N ALA A 101 15.47 17.78 17.29
CA ALA A 101 14.28 18.04 16.49
C ALA A 101 14.48 17.67 15.02
N ARG A 102 15.63 18.03 14.44
CA ARG A 102 15.99 17.69 13.05
C ARG A 102 16.03 16.18 12.85
N ARG A 103 16.66 15.43 13.76
CA ARG A 103 16.71 13.95 13.69
C ARG A 103 15.33 13.31 13.77
N ALA A 104 14.47 13.79 14.67
CA ALA A 104 13.11 13.31 14.81
C ALA A 104 12.26 13.56 13.55
N LEU A 105 12.41 14.74 12.93
CA LEU A 105 11.74 15.06 11.66
C LEU A 105 12.24 14.18 10.51
N VAL A 106 13.55 13.95 10.39
CA VAL A 106 14.10 13.04 9.36
C VAL A 106 13.63 11.60 9.55
N ALA A 107 13.56 11.12 10.80
CA ALA A 107 13.03 9.78 11.09
C ALA A 107 11.55 9.66 10.68
N LEU A 108 10.75 10.71 10.93
CA LEU A 108 9.36 10.77 10.48
C LEU A 108 9.26 10.71 8.95
N ILE A 109 10.08 11.49 8.23
CA ILE A 109 10.08 11.55 6.76
C ILE A 109 10.42 10.19 6.14
N LYS A 110 11.36 9.44 6.73
CA LYS A 110 11.73 8.10 6.23
C LYS A 110 10.57 7.10 6.27
N HIS A 111 9.56 7.33 7.10
CA HIS A 111 8.36 6.49 7.18
C HIS A 111 7.16 7.05 6.39
N LEU A 112 7.30 8.21 5.75
CA LEU A 112 6.23 8.82 4.97
C LEU A 112 6.30 8.37 3.51
N HIS A 113 5.16 7.97 2.96
CA HIS A 113 5.01 7.68 1.54
C HIS A 113 4.97 8.98 0.71
N PRO A 114 5.34 8.94 -0.58
CA PRO A 114 5.16 10.06 -1.50
C PRO A 114 3.69 10.54 -1.49
N GLY A 115 3.46 11.85 -1.32
CA GLY A 115 2.11 12.43 -1.24
C GLY A 115 1.49 12.47 0.16
N ALA A 116 2.20 12.06 1.21
CA ALA A 116 1.70 12.17 2.57
C ALA A 116 1.49 13.65 3.00
N THR A 117 0.38 13.93 3.69
CA THR A 117 0.08 15.27 4.21
C THR A 117 0.59 15.42 5.63
N VAL A 118 1.42 16.44 5.87
CA VAL A 118 1.97 16.76 7.19
C VAL A 118 1.30 18.00 7.75
N THR A 119 0.62 17.89 8.88
CA THR A 119 0.01 18.99 9.62
C THR A 119 0.90 19.39 10.79
N ILE A 120 1.38 20.63 10.78
CA ILE A 120 2.20 21.17 11.88
C ILE A 120 1.29 22.03 12.75
N THR A 121 1.07 21.62 13.99
CA THR A 121 0.40 22.42 15.02
C THR A 121 1.46 23.05 15.91
N THR A 122 1.59 24.38 15.87
CA THR A 122 2.48 25.10 16.78
C THR A 122 1.68 25.77 17.89
N TRP A 123 2.24 25.73 19.10
CA TRP A 123 1.79 26.50 20.25
C TRP A 123 2.90 27.47 20.66
N GLY A 124 2.50 28.64 21.17
CA GLY A 124 3.39 29.69 21.66
C GLY A 124 2.68 31.02 21.81
N ASP A 125 3.07 31.77 22.84
CA ASP A 125 2.67 33.15 23.08
C ASP A 125 3.92 34.05 23.06
N PRO A 126 3.95 35.13 22.25
CA PRO A 126 2.92 35.62 21.33
C PRO A 126 2.82 34.81 20.01
N ARG A 127 1.70 34.95 19.29
CA ARG A 127 1.43 34.31 17.97
C ARG A 127 2.59 34.44 16.96
N SER A 128 3.35 35.54 17.01
CA SER A 128 4.52 35.78 16.15
C SER A 128 5.62 34.73 16.35
N LEU A 129 5.84 34.27 17.59
CA LEU A 129 6.80 33.22 17.91
C LEU A 129 6.30 31.84 17.44
N ALA A 130 5.01 31.56 17.64
CA ALA A 130 4.38 30.33 17.15
C ALA A 130 4.47 30.20 15.62
N LEU A 131 4.29 31.31 14.89
CA LEU A 131 4.41 31.35 13.43
C LEU A 131 5.89 31.23 12.98
N ALA A 132 6.82 31.87 13.68
CA ALA A 132 8.25 31.75 13.39
C ALA A 132 8.76 30.31 13.53
N ARG A 133 8.35 29.60 14.59
CA ARG A 133 8.64 28.17 14.77
C ARG A 133 8.01 27.32 13.67
N ALA A 134 6.76 27.60 13.30
CA ALA A 134 6.06 26.89 12.24
C ALA A 134 6.77 27.02 10.88
N ARG A 135 7.24 28.23 10.55
CA ARG A 135 8.02 28.49 9.33
C ARG A 135 9.37 27.78 9.34
N ALA A 136 10.05 27.71 10.47
CA ALA A 136 11.32 26.98 10.57
C ALA A 136 11.14 25.47 10.30
N VAL A 137 10.09 24.86 10.85
CA VAL A 137 9.73 23.45 10.58
C VAL A 137 9.33 23.28 9.11
N HIS A 138 8.51 24.18 8.58
CA HIS A 138 8.09 24.15 7.17
C HIS A 138 9.29 24.26 6.22
N ALA A 139 10.18 25.23 6.44
CA ALA A 139 11.40 25.44 5.64
C ALA A 139 12.32 24.21 5.61
N PHE A 140 12.38 23.45 6.71
CA PHE A 140 13.12 22.20 6.76
C PHE A 140 12.42 21.08 5.96
N LEU A 141 11.09 21.00 6.03
CA LEU A 141 10.31 19.94 5.37
C LEU A 141 10.17 20.15 3.86
N ILE A 142 10.11 21.40 3.37
CA ILE A 142 10.02 21.69 1.92
C ILE A 142 11.27 21.26 1.14
N HIS A 143 12.39 21.00 1.82
CA HIS A 143 13.59 20.46 1.17
C HIS A 143 13.35 19.06 0.61
N PHE A 144 12.31 18.36 1.09
CA PHE A 144 11.89 17.06 0.63
C PHE A 144 10.72 17.21 -0.38
N ARG A 145 11.05 17.27 -1.67
CA ARG A 145 10.15 17.60 -2.80
C ARG A 145 8.93 16.68 -3.02
N HIS A 146 8.73 15.65 -2.19
CA HIS A 146 7.65 14.66 -2.35
C HIS A 146 6.55 14.74 -1.28
N LEU A 147 6.55 15.79 -0.44
CA LEU A 147 5.61 15.95 0.67
C LEU A 147 4.70 17.16 0.49
N HIS A 148 3.41 17.01 0.83
CA HIS A 148 2.48 18.13 0.97
C HIS A 148 2.42 18.57 2.44
N VAL A 149 2.82 19.80 2.73
CA VAL A 149 2.87 20.32 4.11
C VAL A 149 1.77 21.36 4.32
N ARG A 150 0.95 21.17 5.37
CA ARG A 150 -0.04 22.15 5.84
C ARG A 150 0.37 22.66 7.22
N VAL A 151 0.41 23.97 7.36
CA VAL A 151 0.80 24.64 8.60
C VAL A 151 -0.44 25.18 9.31
N ILE A 152 -0.63 24.84 10.58
CA ILE A 152 -1.70 25.36 11.44
C ILE A 152 -1.06 25.95 12.71
N ALA A 153 -1.09 27.27 12.87
CA ALA A 153 -0.57 27.93 14.06
C ALA A 153 -1.71 28.20 15.05
N ILE A 154 -1.56 27.79 16.31
CA ILE A 154 -2.51 28.04 17.39
C ILE A 154 -1.82 28.93 18.43
N ALA A 155 -2.51 29.97 18.92
CA ALA A 155 -2.02 30.77 20.04
C ALA A 155 -2.35 30.05 21.34
N SER A 156 -1.35 29.59 22.08
CA SER A 156 -1.54 29.05 23.42
C SER A 156 -0.19 28.97 24.15
N ALA A 157 -0.24 29.03 25.49
CA ALA A 157 0.93 29.10 26.37
C ALA A 157 1.85 27.88 26.37
N ALA A 158 1.61 26.88 25.52
CA ALA A 158 2.46 25.70 25.40
C ALA A 158 3.64 25.97 24.45
N ASP A 159 4.88 25.78 24.91
CA ASP A 159 6.10 25.96 24.11
C ASP A 159 6.44 24.71 23.26
N ARG A 160 5.47 24.22 22.48
CA ARG A 160 5.61 22.95 21.75
C ARG A 160 5.11 23.05 20.32
N VAL A 161 5.58 22.14 19.48
CA VAL A 161 5.06 21.93 18.11
C VAL A 161 4.76 20.45 17.95
N ARG A 162 3.55 20.12 17.52
CA ARG A 162 3.13 18.73 17.26
C ARG A 162 2.94 18.59 15.77
N VAL A 163 3.63 17.62 15.20
CA VAL A 163 3.53 17.27 13.80
C VAL A 163 2.66 16.02 13.70
N VAL A 164 1.52 16.16 13.04
CA VAL A 164 0.54 15.09 12.81
C VAL A 164 0.51 14.79 11.32
N THR A 165 0.58 13.52 10.95
CA THR A 165 0.55 13.09 9.54
C THR A 165 -0.81 12.46 9.25
N SER A 166 -1.46 12.89 8.17
CA SER A 166 -2.74 12.32 7.72
C SER A 166 -2.58 11.71 6.33
N ARG A 167 -3.23 10.56 6.09
CA ARG A 167 -3.58 10.16 4.71
C ARG A 167 -4.87 10.86 4.32
N GLN A 168 -4.95 11.31 3.08
CA GLN A 168 -6.23 11.42 2.38
C GLN A 168 -6.47 10.10 1.65
#